data_AF-A0A8D2ZKT0-F1
#
_entry.id   AF-A0A8D2ZKT0-F1
#
_cell.length_a   1.000
_cell.length_b   1.000
_cell.length_c   1.000
_cell.angle_alpha   90.00
_cell.angle_beta   90.00
_cell.angle_gamma   90.00
#
_symmetry.space_group_name_H-M   'P 1'
#
loop_
_entity.id
_entity.type
_entity.pdbx_description
1 polymer ?
#
loop_
_entity_poly.entity_id
_entity_poly.type
_entity_poly.pdbx_seq_one_letter_code
_entity_poly.pdbx_strand_id
1 'polypeptide(L)'
;ISFLDCCSLLPALLFLVLPGLSRGYFPEERWSPESPLLAPRVVIALVCRNSAHSLPLYLGAIERLRYPKERVALWVATDHNIDNTTAILRDWLIKVQNDYHYVEWRPDDESSAFEDEAGPKHWNNPRYEHVMKLRQAALDTAREIWADYFLVADCDNLLTNQDVLWKLMTENNTIVAPMLESRAAYSNFWCGMTSQGYYKRTPAYMPIRKQERRGCFAVPMVHSTYLVDLRKEASRRLAFYPPHPEYSWALDDVIVFAYSARMADVQMYVCNKETYGYLPVPMRSHASLQDEVESFLHTQLEVMVKNPPLEHSSFLSLPPKQPNKMGFDEVFMINLVRRADRRERMLRTLYEQELSCKVVAAVDGKALNKSDVESMGIKMLPGYKDPYHGRPLTKGELGCFLSHYNIWKEIADRGLQTSLVIEDDLRFEVFFKHRLQTLLQEVTTHKLDWDLIYIGRKRMQVDHPEKSVPNIHNLVEADYSYWTLGYLLSLQGAQKLLRADPLRKMLPVDEFLPVMYDKHPVSEYMDHFERRDLRAFSAEPLLVYPTHYTGDQGYISDTETSVVWDNEKVKTDWDRAKSRKTQEQEELSFEAQNSDVLQSELENWSARDEL
;
A
#
# COMPACT_ATOMS: atom_id res chain seq x y z
N ILE A 1 64.80 -40.07 -47.19
CA ILE A 1 64.82 -41.25 -48.08
C ILE A 1 63.37 -41.45 -48.52
N SER A 2 62.83 -40.63 -49.42
CA SER A 2 63.06 -40.59 -50.89
C SER A 2 62.58 -41.87 -51.59
N PHE A 3 61.30 -41.82 -51.99
CA PHE A 3 60.70 -42.16 -53.29
C PHE A 3 61.01 -43.46 -54.08
N LEU A 4 59.99 -43.81 -54.88
CA LEU A 4 59.93 -44.67 -56.08
C LEU A 4 59.67 -46.17 -55.85
N ASP A 5 58.90 -46.90 -56.66
CA ASP A 5 57.81 -46.61 -57.61
C ASP A 5 57.31 -47.96 -58.18
N CYS A 6 56.12 -47.94 -58.78
CA CYS A 6 55.66 -48.77 -59.92
C CYS A 6 55.30 -50.28 -59.80
N CYS A 7 53.97 -50.50 -59.86
CA CYS A 7 53.22 -51.18 -60.93
C CYS A 7 53.40 -52.69 -61.24
N SER A 8 52.30 -53.45 -61.12
CA SER A 8 51.79 -54.33 -62.21
C SER A 8 50.39 -54.90 -61.85
N LEU A 9 49.35 -54.46 -62.60
CA LEU A 9 48.53 -55.25 -63.52
C LEU A 9 47.26 -55.90 -62.92
N LEU A 10 46.14 -55.14 -63.03
CA LEU A 10 44.77 -55.63 -63.18
C LEU A 10 44.53 -56.00 -64.65
N PRO A 11 43.71 -57.03 -64.99
CA PRO A 11 42.25 -56.85 -65.11
C PRO A 11 41.49 -58.16 -64.72
N ALA A 12 40.18 -58.31 -64.66
CA ALA A 12 38.98 -57.52 -64.86
C ALA A 12 37.89 -58.29 -64.10
N LEU A 13 37.07 -57.60 -63.33
CA LEU A 13 35.74 -58.09 -63.02
C LEU A 13 34.82 -56.87 -62.91
N LEU A 14 34.30 -56.51 -64.09
CA LEU A 14 33.14 -55.66 -64.24
C LEU A 14 31.96 -56.34 -63.54
N PHE A 15 31.43 -55.72 -62.50
CA PHE A 15 29.98 -55.64 -62.29
C PHE A 15 29.65 -54.31 -61.61
N LEU A 16 29.06 -53.44 -62.45
CA LEU A 16 28.13 -52.35 -62.15
C LEU A 16 27.59 -52.32 -60.71
N VAL A 17 27.73 -51.18 -60.01
CA VAL A 17 26.64 -50.30 -59.53
C VAL A 17 27.31 -49.01 -59.02
N LEU A 18 26.89 -47.85 -59.54
CA LEU A 18 27.05 -46.56 -58.87
C LEU A 18 25.87 -46.41 -57.90
N PRO A 19 26.03 -46.48 -56.56
CA PRO A 19 25.16 -45.77 -55.66
C PRO A 19 25.86 -44.46 -55.24
N GLY A 20 25.08 -43.38 -55.24
CA GLY A 20 25.57 -42.03 -55.04
C GLY A 20 26.37 -41.83 -53.76
N LEU A 21 27.05 -40.68 -53.71
CA LEU A 21 27.68 -40.08 -52.54
C LEU A 21 26.73 -40.17 -51.31
N SER A 22 26.79 -41.28 -50.58
CA SER A 22 26.34 -41.35 -49.21
C SER A 22 27.34 -40.54 -48.41
N ARG A 23 27.07 -39.24 -48.27
CA ARG A 23 27.50 -38.52 -47.07
C ARG A 23 27.00 -39.36 -45.89
N GLY A 24 27.89 -40.10 -45.26
CA GLY A 24 27.59 -40.79 -44.02
C GLY A 24 26.99 -39.76 -43.07
N TYR A 25 25.73 -39.94 -42.70
CA TYR A 25 25.12 -39.18 -41.62
C TYR A 25 25.65 -39.78 -40.33
N PHE A 26 26.70 -39.18 -39.76
CA PHE A 26 27.10 -39.48 -38.39
C PHE A 26 26.08 -38.83 -37.46
N PRO A 27 25.27 -39.60 -36.70
CA PRO A 27 24.30 -39.03 -35.75
C PRO A 27 24.98 -38.17 -34.67
N GLU A 28 26.29 -38.35 -34.51
CA GLU A 28 27.12 -37.74 -33.47
C GLU A 28 27.55 -36.29 -33.81
N GLU A 29 27.34 -35.80 -35.04
CA GLU A 29 27.89 -34.50 -35.47
C GLU A 29 26.91 -33.32 -35.45
N ARG A 30 25.66 -33.52 -34.99
CA ARG A 30 24.70 -32.43 -34.72
C ARG A 30 23.87 -32.69 -33.48
N TRP A 31 24.52 -32.64 -32.31
CA TRP A 31 23.78 -32.56 -31.06
C TRP A 31 23.27 -31.13 -30.86
N SER A 32 22.01 -30.89 -31.23
CA SER A 32 21.27 -29.71 -30.75
C SER A 32 20.69 -30.05 -29.38
N PRO A 33 20.81 -29.19 -28.36
CA PRO A 33 20.13 -29.41 -27.09
C PRO A 33 18.60 -29.49 -27.33
N GLU A 34 17.95 -30.42 -26.63
CA GLU A 34 16.49 -30.56 -26.62
C GLU A 34 15.81 -29.22 -26.25
N SER A 35 14.63 -28.97 -26.80
CA SER A 35 13.86 -27.77 -26.47
C SER A 35 13.44 -27.74 -25.00
N PRO A 36 13.27 -26.56 -24.37
CA PRO A 36 12.83 -26.46 -22.99
C PRO A 36 11.39 -26.99 -22.81
N LEU A 37 11.06 -27.42 -21.59
CA LEU A 37 9.68 -27.77 -21.22
C LEU A 37 8.77 -26.55 -21.32
N LEU A 38 7.53 -26.78 -21.75
CA LEU A 38 6.48 -25.76 -21.68
C LEU A 38 6.12 -25.46 -20.23
N ALA A 39 5.74 -24.21 -19.96
CA ALA A 39 5.20 -23.81 -18.66
C ALA A 39 3.96 -24.64 -18.31
N PRO A 40 3.72 -25.00 -17.04
CA PRO A 40 2.47 -25.63 -16.62
C PRO A 40 1.22 -24.83 -17.03
N ARG A 41 0.08 -25.47 -17.22
CA ARG A 41 -1.19 -24.76 -17.47
C ARG A 41 -1.79 -24.26 -16.17
N VAL A 42 -2.22 -23.01 -16.17
CA VAL A 42 -2.83 -22.37 -14.99
C VAL A 42 -4.24 -21.91 -15.34
N VAL A 43 -5.22 -22.22 -14.50
CA VAL A 43 -6.53 -21.55 -14.51
C VAL A 43 -6.50 -20.46 -13.46
N ILE A 44 -6.88 -19.23 -13.83
CA ILE A 44 -7.11 -18.14 -12.88
C ILE A 44 -8.62 -17.93 -12.78
N ALA A 45 -9.16 -18.12 -11.57
CA ALA A 45 -10.58 -17.95 -11.28
C ALA A 45 -10.87 -16.58 -10.65
N LEU A 46 -11.73 -15.83 -11.33
CA LEU A 46 -12.18 -14.49 -10.97
C LEU A 46 -13.67 -14.57 -10.66
N VAL A 47 -14.05 -14.39 -9.39
CA VAL A 47 -15.45 -14.25 -8.97
C VAL A 47 -15.63 -12.82 -8.49
N CYS A 48 -16.28 -11.99 -9.29
CA CYS A 48 -16.33 -10.55 -9.05
C CYS A 48 -17.75 -10.09 -8.68
N ARG A 49 -17.84 -9.41 -7.54
CA ARG A 49 -19.05 -8.75 -7.03
C ARG A 49 -18.72 -7.31 -6.64
N ASN A 50 -19.42 -6.35 -7.26
CA ASN A 50 -19.29 -4.91 -7.05
C ASN A 50 -17.83 -4.40 -7.06
N SER A 51 -17.04 -4.94 -7.97
CA SER A 51 -15.59 -4.73 -8.08
C SER A 51 -15.22 -3.67 -9.13
N ALA A 52 -16.16 -2.85 -9.62
CA ALA A 52 -15.87 -1.91 -10.71
C ALA A 52 -14.74 -0.92 -10.36
N HIS A 53 -14.62 -0.59 -9.08
CA HIS A 53 -13.61 0.31 -8.54
C HIS A 53 -12.19 -0.31 -8.54
N SER A 54 -12.07 -1.63 -8.34
CA SER A 54 -10.78 -2.34 -8.24
C SER A 54 -10.31 -2.95 -9.55
N LEU A 55 -11.25 -3.35 -10.41
CA LEU A 55 -10.99 -4.08 -11.65
C LEU A 55 -9.93 -3.43 -12.56
N PRO A 56 -9.89 -2.10 -12.76
CA PRO A 56 -8.88 -1.52 -13.64
C PRO A 56 -7.44 -1.80 -13.19
N LEU A 57 -7.16 -1.77 -11.89
CA LEU A 57 -5.84 -2.10 -11.34
C LEU A 57 -5.64 -3.61 -11.23
N TYR A 58 -6.65 -4.33 -10.76
CA TYR A 58 -6.61 -5.79 -10.61
C TYR A 58 -6.33 -6.49 -11.95
N LEU A 59 -7.09 -6.17 -13.00
CA LEU A 59 -6.91 -6.77 -14.33
C LEU A 59 -5.55 -6.39 -14.93
N GLY A 60 -5.09 -5.16 -14.70
CA GLY A 60 -3.73 -4.77 -15.06
C GLY A 60 -2.67 -5.61 -14.36
N ALA A 61 -2.86 -5.97 -13.08
CA ALA A 61 -1.96 -6.86 -12.35
C ALA A 61 -1.95 -8.27 -12.94
N ILE A 62 -3.11 -8.82 -13.30
CA ILE A 62 -3.23 -10.13 -13.97
C ILE A 62 -2.54 -10.13 -15.33
N GLU A 63 -2.74 -9.09 -16.16
CA GLU A 63 -2.10 -8.95 -17.47
C GLU A 63 -0.56 -8.92 -17.41
N ARG A 64 -0.01 -8.37 -16.33
CA ARG A 64 1.42 -8.18 -16.13
C ARG A 64 2.10 -9.35 -15.43
N LEU A 65 1.37 -10.40 -15.06
CA LEU A 65 2.01 -11.64 -14.60
C LEU A 65 2.97 -12.13 -15.69
N ARG A 66 4.23 -12.35 -15.33
CA ARG A 66 5.27 -12.90 -16.21
C ARG A 66 5.10 -14.40 -16.37
N TYR A 67 3.98 -14.78 -16.96
CA TYR A 67 3.61 -16.15 -17.26
C TYR A 67 3.07 -16.22 -18.70
N PRO A 68 3.40 -17.27 -19.48
CA PRO A 68 2.95 -17.35 -20.87
C PRO A 68 1.42 -17.38 -20.95
N LYS A 69 0.80 -16.36 -21.56
CA LYS A 69 -0.67 -16.21 -21.60
C LYS A 69 -1.34 -17.37 -22.33
N GLU A 70 -0.68 -17.95 -23.33
CA GLU A 70 -1.09 -19.16 -24.03
C GLU A 70 -1.08 -20.44 -23.16
N ARG A 71 -0.61 -20.33 -21.92
CA ARG A 71 -0.66 -21.36 -20.87
C ARG A 71 -1.57 -20.97 -19.70
N VAL A 72 -2.27 -19.84 -19.81
CA VAL A 72 -3.23 -19.36 -18.82
C VAL A 72 -4.64 -19.43 -19.38
N ALA A 73 -5.53 -20.05 -18.61
CA ALA A 73 -6.96 -20.05 -18.83
C ALA A 73 -7.63 -19.10 -17.84
N LEU A 74 -8.54 -18.25 -18.31
CA LEU A 74 -9.31 -17.34 -17.46
C LEU A 74 -10.70 -17.93 -17.25
N TRP A 75 -11.10 -18.06 -15.98
CA TRP A 75 -12.47 -18.41 -15.61
C TRP A 75 -13.07 -17.23 -14.87
N VAL A 76 -14.06 -16.57 -15.46
CA VAL A 76 -14.59 -15.30 -14.95
C VAL A 76 -16.09 -15.41 -14.75
N ALA A 77 -16.52 -15.17 -13.51
CA ALA A 77 -17.93 -15.10 -13.13
C ALA A 77 -18.24 -13.78 -12.43
N THR A 78 -19.47 -13.31 -12.62
CA THR A 78 -20.02 -12.18 -11.87
C THR A 78 -21.08 -12.65 -10.89
N ASP A 79 -21.23 -11.94 -9.77
CA ASP A 79 -22.16 -12.29 -8.70
C ASP A 79 -22.92 -11.03 -8.25
N HIS A 80 -24.22 -10.96 -8.52
CA HIS A 80 -25.14 -9.94 -7.97
C HIS A 80 -24.59 -8.50 -7.97
N ASN A 81 -24.23 -8.00 -9.16
CA ASN A 81 -23.63 -6.68 -9.33
C ASN A 81 -24.69 -5.58 -9.44
N ILE A 82 -24.47 -4.47 -8.74
CA ILE A 82 -25.25 -3.23 -8.88
C ILE A 82 -24.42 -2.06 -9.44
N ASP A 83 -23.12 -2.29 -9.66
CA ASP A 83 -22.19 -1.36 -10.29
C ASP A 83 -21.81 -1.80 -11.72
N ASN A 84 -20.78 -1.18 -12.30
CA ASN A 84 -20.37 -1.44 -13.67
C ASN A 84 -19.45 -2.68 -13.85
N THR A 85 -19.35 -3.56 -12.84
CA THR A 85 -18.44 -4.72 -12.83
C THR A 85 -18.61 -5.60 -14.06
N THR A 86 -19.84 -6.01 -14.36
CA THR A 86 -20.12 -6.93 -15.47
C THR A 86 -19.76 -6.33 -16.82
N ALA A 87 -19.99 -5.03 -17.03
CA ALA A 87 -19.65 -4.36 -18.28
C ALA A 87 -18.13 -4.20 -18.45
N ILE A 88 -17.40 -3.85 -17.40
CA ILE A 88 -15.93 -3.72 -17.42
C ILE A 88 -15.28 -5.07 -17.76
N LEU A 89 -15.71 -6.15 -17.11
CA LEU A 89 -15.19 -7.50 -17.38
C LEU A 89 -15.51 -7.94 -18.82
N ARG A 90 -16.73 -7.69 -19.31
CA ARG A 90 -17.12 -8.02 -20.68
C ARG A 90 -16.25 -7.29 -21.71
N ASP A 91 -16.07 -5.98 -21.56
CA ASP A 91 -15.22 -5.18 -22.46
C ASP A 91 -13.76 -5.65 -22.45
N TRP A 92 -13.22 -5.95 -21.26
CA TRP A 92 -11.88 -6.49 -21.10
C TRP A 92 -11.71 -7.86 -21.77
N LEU A 93 -12.61 -8.81 -21.48
CA LEU A 93 -12.56 -10.18 -22.00
C LEU A 93 -12.60 -10.22 -23.53
N ILE A 94 -13.45 -9.41 -24.16
CA ILE A 94 -13.54 -9.33 -25.63
C ILE A 94 -12.17 -8.97 -26.24
N LYS A 95 -11.41 -8.11 -25.58
CA LYS A 95 -10.12 -7.61 -26.06
C LYS A 95 -8.98 -8.59 -25.80
N VAL A 96 -9.00 -9.33 -24.68
CA VAL A 96 -7.89 -10.22 -24.28
C VAL A 96 -8.09 -11.68 -24.65
N GLN A 97 -9.29 -12.13 -25.01
CA GLN A 97 -9.61 -13.55 -25.22
C GLN A 97 -8.66 -14.31 -26.15
N ASN A 98 -8.09 -13.63 -27.15
CA ASN A 98 -7.18 -14.25 -28.13
C ASN A 98 -5.73 -14.38 -27.63
N ASP A 99 -5.38 -13.70 -26.53
CA ASP A 99 -4.05 -13.80 -25.91
C ASP A 99 -3.96 -15.02 -24.99
N TYR A 100 -5.08 -15.41 -24.38
CA TYR A 100 -5.15 -16.46 -23.37
C TYR A 100 -5.49 -17.82 -23.99
N HIS A 101 -5.05 -18.90 -23.33
CA HIS A 101 -5.30 -20.28 -23.78
C HIS A 101 -6.79 -20.61 -23.94
N TYR A 102 -7.57 -20.15 -22.97
CA TYR A 102 -8.99 -20.43 -22.83
C TYR A 102 -9.62 -19.32 -21.99
N VAL A 103 -10.86 -18.94 -22.33
CA VAL A 103 -11.63 -17.97 -21.57
C VAL A 103 -13.03 -18.53 -21.37
N GLU A 104 -13.47 -18.61 -20.12
CA GLU A 104 -14.84 -18.93 -19.74
C GLU A 104 -15.48 -17.72 -19.08
N TRP A 105 -16.64 -17.33 -19.60
CA TRP A 105 -17.40 -16.18 -19.13
C TRP A 105 -18.77 -16.61 -18.61
N ARG A 106 -19.06 -16.32 -17.34
CA ARG A 106 -20.32 -16.63 -16.67
C ARG A 106 -20.95 -15.37 -16.08
N PRO A 107 -21.69 -14.59 -16.88
CA PRO A 107 -22.36 -13.39 -16.41
C PRO A 107 -23.57 -13.73 -15.53
N ASP A 108 -23.88 -12.82 -14.62
CA ASP A 108 -25.11 -12.71 -13.86
C ASP A 108 -25.58 -11.26 -14.05
N ASP A 109 -26.46 -11.07 -15.03
CA ASP A 109 -27.01 -9.76 -15.40
C ASP A 109 -28.39 -9.53 -14.77
N GLU A 110 -28.98 -10.56 -14.13
CA GLU A 110 -30.37 -10.53 -13.65
C GLU A 110 -30.45 -10.23 -12.16
N SER A 111 -29.48 -10.71 -11.38
CA SER A 111 -29.51 -10.65 -9.93
C SER A 111 -28.77 -9.42 -9.43
N SER A 112 -29.31 -8.76 -8.41
CA SER A 112 -28.71 -7.55 -7.81
C SER A 112 -28.43 -7.68 -6.31
N ALA A 113 -29.16 -8.54 -5.61
CA ALA A 113 -28.98 -8.83 -4.19
C ALA A 113 -29.60 -10.18 -3.82
N PHE A 114 -29.21 -10.74 -2.67
CA PHE A 114 -29.89 -11.89 -2.07
C PHE A 114 -31.10 -11.41 -1.23
N GLU A 115 -32.15 -12.24 -1.09
CA GLU A 115 -33.43 -11.84 -0.46
C GLU A 115 -33.29 -11.25 0.96
N ASP A 116 -32.38 -11.79 1.78
CA ASP A 116 -32.13 -11.35 3.17
C ASP A 116 -30.83 -10.53 3.32
N GLU A 117 -30.40 -9.85 2.26
CA GLU A 117 -29.17 -9.07 2.30
C GLU A 117 -29.40 -7.65 2.82
N ALA A 118 -28.74 -7.27 3.93
CA ALA A 118 -28.85 -5.93 4.52
C ALA A 118 -28.14 -4.83 3.70
N GLY A 119 -27.18 -5.21 2.86
CA GLY A 119 -26.38 -4.30 2.06
C GLY A 119 -25.34 -5.07 1.22
N PRO A 120 -24.67 -4.43 0.25
CA PRO A 120 -23.84 -5.11 -0.75
C PRO A 120 -22.61 -5.84 -0.16
N LYS A 121 -22.23 -5.53 1.08
CA LYS A 121 -21.12 -6.17 1.81
C LYS A 121 -21.58 -7.24 2.80
N HIS A 122 -22.89 -7.45 2.97
CA HIS A 122 -23.40 -8.44 3.90
C HIS A 122 -23.19 -9.86 3.36
N TRP A 123 -22.57 -10.71 4.19
CA TRP A 123 -22.35 -12.12 3.90
C TRP A 123 -23.39 -13.00 4.61
N ASN A 124 -24.46 -13.35 3.90
CA ASN A 124 -25.46 -14.29 4.39
C ASN A 124 -25.22 -15.71 3.84
N ASN A 125 -25.88 -16.71 4.45
CA ASN A 125 -25.72 -18.12 4.06
C ASN A 125 -25.98 -18.38 2.56
N PRO A 126 -27.04 -17.83 1.92
CA PRO A 126 -27.25 -17.97 0.49
C PRO A 126 -26.08 -17.46 -0.36
N ARG A 127 -25.49 -16.32 0.02
CA ARG A 127 -24.31 -15.77 -0.67
C ARG A 127 -23.08 -16.67 -0.51
N TYR A 128 -22.78 -17.14 0.71
CA TYR A 128 -21.68 -18.08 0.93
C TYR A 128 -21.85 -19.33 0.07
N GLU A 129 -23.05 -19.91 0.06
CA GLU A 129 -23.36 -21.08 -0.76
C GLU A 129 -23.17 -20.79 -2.27
N HIS A 130 -23.65 -19.64 -2.75
CA HIS A 130 -23.52 -19.24 -4.14
C HIS A 130 -22.05 -19.09 -4.57
N VAL A 131 -21.24 -18.36 -3.79
CA VAL A 131 -19.81 -18.16 -4.06
C VAL A 131 -19.04 -19.48 -4.02
N MET A 132 -19.34 -20.37 -3.07
CA MET A 132 -18.75 -21.71 -3.01
C MET A 132 -19.08 -22.53 -4.26
N LYS A 133 -20.32 -22.47 -4.77
CA LYS A 133 -20.72 -23.13 -6.03
C LYS A 133 -19.97 -22.57 -7.24
N LEU A 134 -19.76 -21.25 -7.32
CA LEU A 134 -18.97 -20.63 -8.38
C LEU A 134 -17.50 -21.09 -8.32
N ARG A 135 -16.87 -21.05 -7.14
CA ARG A 135 -15.50 -21.53 -6.96
C ARG A 135 -15.36 -23.03 -7.24
N GLN A 136 -16.35 -23.84 -6.89
CA GLN A 136 -16.41 -25.26 -7.23
C GLN A 136 -16.47 -25.46 -8.75
N ALA A 137 -17.35 -24.74 -9.44
CA ALA A 137 -17.44 -24.83 -10.90
C ALA A 137 -16.13 -24.44 -11.59
N ALA A 138 -15.43 -23.42 -11.10
CA ALA A 138 -14.12 -23.03 -11.61
C ALA A 138 -13.05 -24.13 -11.41
N LEU A 139 -13.05 -24.79 -10.24
CA LEU A 139 -12.16 -25.91 -9.93
C LEU A 139 -12.45 -27.13 -10.83
N ASP A 140 -13.73 -27.41 -11.09
CA ASP A 140 -14.16 -28.51 -11.95
C ASP A 140 -13.77 -28.24 -13.41
N THR A 141 -14.00 -27.03 -13.93
CA THR A 141 -13.48 -26.61 -15.24
C THR A 141 -11.97 -26.81 -15.31
N ALA A 142 -11.22 -26.42 -14.27
CA ALA A 142 -9.77 -26.57 -14.26
C ALA A 142 -9.32 -28.02 -14.37
N ARG A 143 -10.04 -28.95 -13.72
CA ARG A 143 -9.80 -30.39 -13.83
C ARG A 143 -10.19 -30.92 -15.21
N GLU A 144 -11.33 -30.50 -15.74
CA GLU A 144 -11.85 -30.93 -17.06
C GLU A 144 -10.93 -30.54 -18.21
N ILE A 145 -10.33 -29.35 -18.15
CA ILE A 145 -9.35 -28.90 -19.15
C ILE A 145 -7.93 -29.37 -18.85
N TRP A 146 -7.73 -30.20 -17.82
CA TRP A 146 -6.45 -30.78 -17.40
C TRP A 146 -5.41 -29.71 -17.00
N ALA A 147 -5.83 -28.60 -16.39
CA ALA A 147 -4.90 -27.60 -15.88
C ALA A 147 -3.97 -28.20 -14.82
N ASP A 148 -2.71 -27.74 -14.80
CA ASP A 148 -1.71 -28.19 -13.82
C ASP A 148 -1.90 -27.46 -12.49
N TYR A 149 -2.32 -26.20 -12.54
CA TYR A 149 -2.57 -25.37 -11.37
C TYR A 149 -3.87 -24.57 -11.48
N PHE A 150 -4.42 -24.23 -10.31
CA PHE A 150 -5.62 -23.43 -10.16
C PHE A 150 -5.34 -22.28 -9.19
N LEU A 151 -5.36 -21.05 -9.68
CA LEU A 151 -5.20 -19.83 -8.90
C LEU A 151 -6.59 -19.26 -8.59
N VAL A 152 -6.94 -19.20 -7.31
CA VAL A 152 -8.05 -18.37 -6.83
C VAL A 152 -7.49 -16.99 -6.57
N ALA A 153 -8.12 -15.93 -7.10
CA ALA A 153 -7.72 -14.56 -6.85
C ALA A 153 -8.94 -13.62 -6.78
N ASP A 154 -9.30 -13.18 -5.58
CA ASP A 154 -10.37 -12.20 -5.37
C ASP A 154 -10.07 -10.88 -6.12
N CYS A 155 -11.11 -10.25 -6.68
CA CYS A 155 -11.00 -9.19 -7.70
C CYS A 155 -10.54 -7.81 -7.17
N ASP A 156 -10.09 -7.75 -5.92
CA ASP A 156 -9.51 -6.59 -5.23
C ASP A 156 -8.09 -6.84 -4.71
N ASN A 157 -7.52 -8.03 -4.96
CA ASN A 157 -6.16 -8.36 -4.56
C ASN A 157 -5.12 -7.95 -5.62
N LEU A 158 -4.26 -7.01 -5.26
CA LEU A 158 -3.28 -6.41 -6.15
C LEU A 158 -1.97 -7.21 -6.14
N LEU A 159 -1.82 -8.15 -7.08
CA LEU A 159 -0.59 -8.92 -7.29
C LEU A 159 0.52 -8.05 -7.91
N THR A 160 1.29 -7.36 -7.07
CA THR A 160 2.37 -6.47 -7.51
C THR A 160 3.60 -7.23 -7.99
N ASN A 161 3.82 -8.46 -7.50
CA ASN A 161 4.93 -9.30 -7.92
C ASN A 161 4.57 -10.10 -9.18
N GLN A 162 5.12 -9.68 -10.31
CA GLN A 162 4.83 -10.28 -11.62
C GLN A 162 5.25 -11.76 -11.72
N ASP A 163 6.17 -12.23 -10.88
CA ASP A 163 6.66 -13.62 -10.89
C ASP A 163 5.95 -14.52 -9.87
N VAL A 164 4.87 -14.04 -9.23
CA VAL A 164 4.21 -14.74 -8.11
C VAL A 164 3.84 -16.19 -8.45
N LEU A 165 3.35 -16.46 -9.66
CA LEU A 165 3.02 -17.82 -10.10
C LEU A 165 4.24 -18.76 -10.02
N TRP A 166 5.36 -18.38 -10.64
CA TRP A 166 6.59 -19.19 -10.63
C TRP A 166 7.12 -19.39 -9.21
N LYS A 167 7.07 -18.35 -8.39
CA LYS A 167 7.54 -18.37 -7.01
C LYS A 167 6.72 -19.35 -6.17
N LEU A 168 5.39 -19.29 -6.26
CA LEU A 168 4.50 -20.22 -5.57
C LEU A 168 4.65 -21.66 -6.04
N MET A 169 4.79 -21.88 -7.36
CA MET A 169 5.04 -23.21 -7.93
C MET A 169 6.35 -23.84 -7.44
N THR A 170 7.39 -23.01 -7.24
CA THR A 170 8.71 -23.47 -6.75
C THR A 170 8.65 -24.04 -5.33
N GLU A 171 7.69 -23.60 -4.52
CA GLU A 171 7.52 -24.13 -3.15
C GLU A 171 7.02 -25.58 -3.14
N ASN A 172 6.50 -26.08 -4.27
CA ASN A 172 6.03 -27.46 -4.42
C ASN A 172 5.07 -27.88 -3.30
N ASN A 173 4.09 -27.01 -2.97
CA ASN A 173 3.03 -27.27 -2.00
C ASN A 173 1.70 -27.50 -2.74
N THR A 174 0.81 -28.31 -2.18
CA THR A 174 -0.51 -28.56 -2.81
C THR A 174 -1.38 -27.32 -2.77
N ILE A 175 -1.37 -26.57 -1.66
CA ILE A 175 -2.01 -25.26 -1.53
C ILE A 175 -1.00 -24.28 -0.96
N VAL A 176 -0.78 -23.17 -1.65
CA VAL A 176 0.16 -22.12 -1.21
C VAL A 176 -0.37 -20.73 -1.56
N ALA A 177 -0.37 -19.83 -0.58
CA ALA A 177 -0.74 -18.45 -0.73
C ALA A 177 0.49 -17.53 -0.74
N PRO A 178 0.53 -16.51 -1.60
CA PRO A 178 1.40 -15.36 -1.38
C PRO A 178 0.84 -14.57 -0.19
N MET A 179 1.68 -14.20 0.77
CA MET A 179 1.28 -13.27 1.82
C MET A 179 1.06 -11.90 1.18
N LEU A 180 -0.17 -11.40 1.27
CA LEU A 180 -0.56 -10.09 0.77
C LEU A 180 -0.52 -9.06 1.91
N GLU A 181 0.00 -7.88 1.63
CA GLU A 181 0.11 -6.77 2.59
C GLU A 181 -1.22 -5.99 2.67
N SER A 182 -1.69 -5.70 3.87
CA SER A 182 -2.86 -4.84 4.13
C SER A 182 -2.58 -3.80 5.19
N ARG A 183 -3.56 -2.93 5.43
CA ARG A 183 -3.60 -2.06 6.61
C ARG A 183 -3.67 -2.90 7.90
N ALA A 184 -3.03 -2.38 8.95
CA ALA A 184 -3.02 -2.92 10.31
C ALA A 184 -2.58 -4.40 10.38
N ALA A 185 -3.26 -5.21 11.20
CA ALA A 185 -2.92 -6.60 11.46
C ALA A 185 -3.71 -7.61 10.61
N TYR A 186 -4.60 -7.17 9.70
CA TYR A 186 -5.32 -8.07 8.79
C TYR A 186 -4.34 -8.75 7.81
N SER A 187 -4.70 -9.93 7.30
CA SER A 187 -3.94 -10.65 6.27
C SER A 187 -4.77 -11.77 5.66
N ASN A 188 -4.27 -12.35 4.58
CA ASN A 188 -4.91 -13.45 3.86
C ASN A 188 -4.63 -14.86 4.42
N PHE A 189 -4.28 -14.97 5.71
CA PHE A 189 -3.99 -16.25 6.37
C PHE A 189 -4.26 -16.21 7.88
N TRP A 190 -4.51 -17.38 8.47
CA TRP A 190 -4.63 -17.53 9.93
C TRP A 190 -3.52 -18.43 10.47
N CYS A 191 -2.86 -18.05 11.56
CA CYS A 191 -1.86 -18.92 12.22
C CYS A 191 -2.47 -19.94 13.20
N GLY A 192 -3.76 -19.88 13.45
CA GLY A 192 -4.44 -20.74 14.41
C GLY A 192 -5.94 -20.74 14.18
N MET A 193 -6.56 -21.86 14.54
CA MET A 193 -8.01 -22.02 14.55
C MET A 193 -8.48 -22.63 15.88
N THR A 194 -9.68 -22.30 16.31
CA THR A 194 -10.36 -22.96 17.45
C THR A 194 -10.89 -24.34 17.03
N SER A 195 -11.40 -25.11 17.99
CA SER A 195 -12.05 -26.40 17.72
C SER A 195 -13.33 -26.28 16.88
N GLN A 196 -13.93 -25.09 16.84
CA GLN A 196 -15.12 -24.75 16.06
C GLN A 196 -14.77 -24.12 14.70
N GLY A 197 -13.48 -24.06 14.34
CA GLY A 197 -13.05 -23.54 13.04
C GLY A 197 -12.85 -22.04 12.98
N TYR A 198 -12.97 -21.31 14.08
CA TYR A 198 -12.82 -19.86 14.10
C TYR A 198 -11.38 -19.40 14.26
N TYR A 199 -11.11 -18.14 13.89
CA TYR A 199 -9.81 -17.51 14.01
C TYR A 199 -9.23 -17.60 15.43
N LYS A 200 -7.93 -17.91 15.54
CA LYS A 200 -7.17 -17.86 16.79
C LYS A 200 -5.78 -17.24 16.55
N ARG A 201 -5.53 -16.06 17.13
CA ARG A 201 -4.20 -15.43 17.12
C ARG A 201 -3.18 -16.32 17.84
N THR A 202 -2.01 -16.50 17.25
CA THR A 202 -0.88 -17.22 17.86
C THR A 202 0.36 -16.32 17.91
N PRO A 203 1.36 -16.63 18.77
CA PRO A 203 2.61 -15.86 18.84
C PRO A 203 3.39 -15.82 17.52
N ALA A 204 3.16 -16.77 16.61
CA ALA A 204 3.81 -16.82 15.31
C ALA A 204 3.24 -15.78 14.31
N TYR A 205 2.02 -15.27 14.54
CA TYR A 205 1.33 -14.44 13.56
C TYR A 205 2.05 -13.14 13.26
N MET A 206 2.34 -12.32 14.28
CA MET A 206 2.95 -11.00 14.07
C MET A 206 4.34 -11.09 13.42
N PRO A 207 5.25 -11.99 13.84
CA PRO A 207 6.55 -12.13 13.19
C PRO A 207 6.47 -12.55 11.72
N ILE A 208 5.49 -13.39 11.34
CA ILE A 208 5.24 -13.76 9.93
C ILE A 208 4.65 -12.55 9.19
N ARG A 209 3.62 -11.92 9.75
CA ARG A 209 2.89 -10.80 9.12
C ARG A 209 3.77 -9.57 8.88
N LYS A 210 4.68 -9.27 9.81
CA LYS A 210 5.64 -8.15 9.72
C LYS A 210 6.89 -8.50 8.90
N GLN A 211 6.97 -9.72 8.35
CA GLN A 211 8.13 -10.26 7.65
C GLN A 211 9.43 -10.24 8.48
N GLU A 212 9.32 -10.27 9.82
CA GLU A 212 10.46 -10.46 10.74
C GLU A 212 10.98 -11.90 10.62
N ARG A 213 10.06 -12.86 10.45
CA ARG A 213 10.35 -14.24 10.11
C ARG A 213 9.92 -14.50 8.66
N ARG A 214 10.88 -14.62 7.76
CA ARG A 214 10.65 -14.86 6.32
C ARG A 214 10.72 -16.35 5.96
N GLY A 215 9.81 -16.82 5.12
CA GLY A 215 9.75 -18.21 4.68
C GLY A 215 8.39 -18.58 4.08
N CYS A 216 8.13 -19.88 4.00
CA CYS A 216 6.81 -20.43 3.74
C CYS A 216 6.39 -21.27 4.95
N PHE A 217 5.22 -20.99 5.49
CA PHE A 217 4.78 -21.52 6.78
C PHE A 217 3.51 -22.32 6.62
N ALA A 218 3.48 -23.50 7.25
CA ALA A 218 2.25 -24.26 7.41
C ALA A 218 1.27 -23.46 8.28
N VAL A 219 0.07 -23.24 7.75
CA VAL A 219 -1.00 -22.50 8.41
C VAL A 219 -2.31 -23.25 8.23
N PRO A 220 -3.22 -23.24 9.22
CA PRO A 220 -4.48 -23.94 9.12
C PRO A 220 -5.42 -23.37 8.04
N MET A 221 -5.24 -22.10 7.63
CA MET A 221 -6.09 -21.48 6.62
C MET A 221 -5.33 -20.38 5.85
N VAL A 222 -5.55 -20.35 4.53
CA VAL A 222 -5.26 -19.21 3.64
C VAL A 222 -6.52 -18.87 2.84
N HIS A 223 -6.70 -17.61 2.49
CA HIS A 223 -7.86 -17.16 1.74
C HIS A 223 -7.51 -16.08 0.72
N SER A 224 -8.52 -15.64 -0.03
CA SER A 224 -8.53 -14.57 -1.03
C SER A 224 -7.60 -14.71 -2.24
N THR A 225 -6.34 -15.10 -2.06
CA THR A 225 -5.47 -15.49 -3.16
C THR A 225 -4.55 -16.64 -2.78
N TYR A 226 -4.64 -17.74 -3.52
CA TYR A 226 -3.78 -18.91 -3.33
C TYR A 226 -3.78 -19.81 -4.58
N LEU A 227 -2.67 -20.51 -4.75
CA LEU A 227 -2.43 -21.46 -5.84
C LEU A 227 -2.65 -22.89 -5.34
N VAL A 228 -3.40 -23.68 -6.09
CA VAL A 228 -3.59 -25.11 -5.89
C VAL A 228 -2.86 -25.89 -6.98
N ASP A 229 -2.02 -26.85 -6.61
CA ASP A 229 -1.36 -27.79 -7.53
C ASP A 229 -2.26 -28.99 -7.80
N LEU A 230 -2.88 -29.02 -8.99
CA LEU A 230 -3.83 -30.06 -9.40
C LEU A 230 -3.16 -31.35 -9.86
N ARG A 231 -1.83 -31.34 -10.05
CA ARG A 231 -1.08 -32.54 -10.45
C ARG A 231 -0.89 -33.52 -9.29
N LYS A 232 -1.04 -33.05 -8.05
CA LYS A 232 -0.91 -33.88 -6.84
C LYS A 232 -2.20 -34.65 -6.59
N GLU A 233 -2.09 -35.94 -6.31
CA GLU A 233 -3.25 -36.81 -6.07
C GLU A 233 -4.18 -36.30 -4.96
N ALA A 234 -3.61 -35.76 -3.87
CA ALA A 234 -4.37 -35.22 -2.75
C ALA A 234 -5.32 -34.07 -3.17
N SER A 235 -5.00 -33.32 -4.23
CA SER A 235 -5.85 -32.23 -4.73
C SER A 235 -7.19 -32.70 -5.30
N ARG A 236 -7.32 -33.99 -5.67
CA ARG A 236 -8.57 -34.59 -6.17
C ARG A 236 -9.67 -34.62 -5.11
N ARG A 237 -9.30 -34.65 -3.83
CA ARG A 237 -10.23 -34.66 -2.69
C ARG A 237 -10.66 -33.26 -2.25
N LEU A 238 -10.04 -32.20 -2.80
CA LEU A 238 -10.41 -30.83 -2.49
C LEU A 238 -11.75 -30.47 -3.16
N ALA A 239 -12.61 -29.78 -2.41
CA ALA A 239 -13.88 -29.27 -2.89
C ALA A 239 -14.24 -27.98 -2.14
N PHE A 240 -14.78 -27.00 -2.88
CA PHE A 240 -15.44 -25.82 -2.33
C PHE A 240 -16.91 -26.11 -1.99
N TYR A 241 -17.56 -26.95 -2.78
CA TYR A 241 -18.96 -27.32 -2.62
C TYR A 241 -19.24 -28.73 -3.19
N PRO A 242 -20.19 -29.51 -2.62
CA PRO A 242 -20.85 -29.28 -1.34
C PRO A 242 -19.85 -29.36 -0.16
N PRO A 243 -20.16 -28.76 1.01
CA PRO A 243 -19.37 -28.97 2.21
C PRO A 243 -19.21 -30.46 2.53
N HIS A 244 -18.09 -30.82 3.16
CA HIS A 244 -17.85 -32.20 3.57
C HIS A 244 -19.00 -32.73 4.45
N PRO A 245 -19.43 -33.99 4.34
CA PRO A 245 -20.58 -34.51 5.11
C PRO A 245 -20.46 -34.40 6.63
N GLU A 246 -19.22 -34.37 7.15
CA GLU A 246 -18.92 -34.18 8.59
C GLU A 246 -18.76 -32.71 9.01
N TYR A 247 -18.93 -31.77 8.08
CA TYR A 247 -18.85 -30.34 8.37
C TYR A 247 -20.05 -29.91 9.23
N SER A 248 -19.76 -29.27 10.36
CA SER A 248 -20.76 -28.87 11.36
C SER A 248 -20.52 -27.47 11.92
N TRP A 249 -19.67 -26.68 11.27
CA TRP A 249 -19.33 -25.31 11.68
C TRP A 249 -20.18 -24.28 10.93
N ALA A 250 -19.94 -23.00 11.18
CA ALA A 250 -20.60 -21.91 10.46
C ALA A 250 -20.39 -22.02 8.95
N LEU A 251 -21.40 -21.65 8.17
CA LEU A 251 -21.31 -21.69 6.71
C LEU A 251 -20.53 -20.46 6.22
N ASP A 252 -19.25 -20.66 5.98
CA ASP A 252 -18.30 -19.64 5.50
C ASP A 252 -17.40 -20.30 4.44
N ASP A 253 -17.20 -19.64 3.32
CA ASP A 253 -16.52 -20.21 2.15
C ASP A 253 -15.04 -20.52 2.42
N VAL A 254 -14.36 -19.72 3.24
CA VAL A 254 -12.94 -19.92 3.56
C VAL A 254 -12.76 -21.00 4.63
N ILE A 255 -13.66 -21.07 5.61
CA ILE A 255 -13.66 -22.10 6.66
C ILE A 255 -14.03 -23.47 6.06
N VAL A 256 -15.05 -23.53 5.20
CA VAL A 256 -15.47 -24.77 4.52
C VAL A 256 -14.33 -25.31 3.67
N PHE A 257 -13.65 -24.47 2.89
CA PHE A 257 -12.53 -24.92 2.06
C PHE A 257 -11.33 -25.37 2.90
N ALA A 258 -10.99 -24.66 3.99
CA ALA A 258 -9.94 -25.09 4.91
C ALA A 258 -10.25 -26.44 5.56
N TYR A 259 -11.51 -26.68 5.93
CA TYR A 259 -11.96 -27.98 6.42
C TYR A 259 -11.84 -29.07 5.35
N SER A 260 -12.21 -28.77 4.09
CA SER A 260 -12.05 -29.69 2.95
C SER A 260 -10.57 -30.07 2.75
N ALA A 261 -9.66 -29.08 2.79
CA ALA A 261 -8.23 -29.33 2.73
C ALA A 261 -7.74 -30.22 3.89
N ARG A 262 -8.20 -29.95 5.11
CA ARG A 262 -7.88 -30.78 6.28
C ARG A 262 -8.35 -32.22 6.11
N MET A 263 -9.59 -32.45 5.66
CA MET A 263 -10.13 -33.80 5.43
C MET A 263 -9.44 -34.53 4.25
N ALA A 264 -8.88 -33.77 3.33
CA ALA A 264 -8.06 -34.27 2.23
C ALA A 264 -6.58 -34.53 2.64
N ASP A 265 -6.21 -34.40 3.91
CA ASP A 265 -4.84 -34.45 4.41
C ASP A 265 -3.89 -33.45 3.69
N VAL A 266 -4.43 -32.30 3.28
CA VAL A 266 -3.70 -31.26 2.58
C VAL A 266 -3.39 -30.10 3.53
N GLN A 267 -2.09 -29.88 3.78
CA GLN A 267 -1.61 -28.71 4.52
C GLN A 267 -1.59 -27.47 3.61
N MET A 268 -2.16 -26.37 4.10
CA MET A 268 -2.07 -25.05 3.47
C MET A 268 -0.80 -24.32 3.92
N TYR A 269 -0.23 -23.50 3.03
CA TYR A 269 0.98 -22.73 3.30
C TYR A 269 0.80 -21.26 2.93
N VAL A 270 1.43 -20.36 3.69
CA VAL A 270 1.58 -18.95 3.34
C VAL A 270 3.06 -18.60 3.17
N CYS A 271 3.40 -17.86 2.12
CA CYS A 271 4.77 -17.46 1.80
C CYS A 271 4.95 -15.95 1.90
N ASN A 272 5.97 -15.51 2.64
CA ASN A 272 6.31 -14.09 2.83
C ASN A 272 7.81 -13.79 2.57
N LYS A 273 8.44 -14.59 1.69
CA LYS A 273 9.87 -14.43 1.36
C LYS A 273 10.17 -13.05 0.74
N GLU A 274 9.18 -12.45 0.11
CA GLU A 274 9.18 -11.13 -0.50
C GLU A 274 7.76 -10.54 -0.46
N THR A 275 7.62 -9.27 -0.85
CA THR A 275 6.29 -8.66 -1.05
C THR A 275 5.69 -9.19 -2.36
N TYR A 276 4.56 -9.89 -2.25
CA TYR A 276 3.86 -10.47 -3.40
C TYR A 276 2.72 -9.60 -3.93
N GLY A 277 2.12 -8.80 -3.06
CA GLY A 277 0.96 -7.99 -3.41
C GLY A 277 0.29 -7.38 -2.19
N TYR A 278 -0.87 -6.78 -2.43
CA TYR A 278 -1.64 -6.05 -1.44
C TYR A 278 -3.10 -6.48 -1.47
N LEU A 279 -3.80 -6.37 -0.34
CA LEU A 279 -5.25 -6.58 -0.25
C LEU A 279 -5.91 -5.52 0.64
N PRO A 280 -7.16 -5.12 0.33
CA PRO A 280 -7.94 -4.27 1.21
C PRO A 280 -8.37 -5.04 2.47
N VAL A 281 -8.77 -4.28 3.49
CA VAL A 281 -9.43 -4.85 4.68
C VAL A 281 -10.92 -4.97 4.38
N PRO A 282 -11.57 -6.12 4.68
CA PRO A 282 -12.99 -6.31 4.48
C PRO A 282 -13.82 -5.22 5.16
N MET A 283 -14.85 -4.78 4.45
CA MET A 283 -15.79 -3.79 4.94
C MET A 283 -16.89 -4.45 5.77
N ARG A 284 -17.43 -3.70 6.73
CA ARG A 284 -18.57 -4.14 7.56
C ARG A 284 -19.79 -4.46 6.67
N SER A 285 -20.63 -5.39 7.11
CA SER A 285 -21.88 -5.79 6.45
C SER A 285 -22.79 -4.65 5.94
N HIS A 286 -22.87 -3.53 6.67
CA HIS A 286 -23.70 -2.36 6.33
C HIS A 286 -22.97 -1.29 5.51
N ALA A 287 -21.70 -1.50 5.14
CA ALA A 287 -20.95 -0.55 4.35
C ALA A 287 -21.52 -0.40 2.93
N SER A 288 -21.42 0.81 2.40
CA SER A 288 -21.81 1.13 1.03
C SER A 288 -20.71 0.80 0.04
N LEU A 289 -21.06 0.78 -1.25
CA LEU A 289 -20.05 0.66 -2.33
C LEU A 289 -19.09 1.85 -2.36
N GLN A 290 -19.55 3.03 -1.96
CA GLN A 290 -18.68 4.21 -1.87
C GLN A 290 -17.63 4.05 -0.77
N ASP A 291 -17.99 3.45 0.37
CA ASP A 291 -17.04 3.17 1.44
C ASP A 291 -15.98 2.15 0.97
N GLU A 292 -16.38 1.17 0.17
CA GLU A 292 -15.46 0.21 -0.44
C GLU A 292 -14.50 0.88 -1.44
N VAL A 293 -14.99 1.78 -2.29
CA VAL A 293 -14.14 2.56 -3.21
C VAL A 293 -13.09 3.36 -2.44
N GLU A 294 -13.47 4.02 -1.34
CA GLU A 294 -12.55 4.80 -0.51
C GLU A 294 -11.55 3.92 0.26
N SER A 295 -11.98 2.75 0.73
CA SER A 295 -11.12 1.75 1.36
C SER A 295 -10.09 1.17 0.38
N PHE A 296 -10.52 0.82 -0.83
CA PHE A 296 -9.65 0.32 -1.88
C PHE A 296 -8.65 1.38 -2.36
N LEU A 297 -9.09 2.64 -2.48
CA LEU A 297 -8.20 3.76 -2.79
C LEU A 297 -7.03 3.82 -1.80
N HIS A 298 -7.28 3.68 -0.49
CA HIS A 298 -6.20 3.62 0.49
C HIS A 298 -5.20 2.49 0.20
N THR A 299 -5.69 1.30 -0.18
CA THR A 299 -4.83 0.17 -0.58
C THR A 299 -3.93 0.53 -1.77
N GLN A 300 -4.49 1.19 -2.79
CA GLN A 300 -3.74 1.71 -3.93
C GLN A 300 -2.67 2.73 -3.49
N LEU A 301 -2.99 3.63 -2.55
CA LEU A 301 -2.04 4.62 -2.05
C LEU A 301 -0.89 3.96 -1.26
N GLU A 302 -1.18 2.93 -0.46
CA GLU A 302 -0.15 2.20 0.30
C GLU A 302 0.83 1.45 -0.61
N VAL A 303 0.39 0.96 -1.77
CA VAL A 303 1.30 0.40 -2.78
C VAL A 303 2.37 1.42 -3.16
N MET A 304 1.97 2.68 -3.37
CA MET A 304 2.84 3.78 -3.81
C MET A 304 3.84 4.27 -2.76
N VAL A 305 3.72 3.82 -1.50
CA VAL A 305 4.67 4.18 -0.43
C VAL A 305 6.04 3.54 -0.67
N LYS A 306 6.04 2.28 -1.12
CA LYS A 306 7.27 1.48 -1.32
C LYS A 306 7.51 1.05 -2.77
N ASN A 307 6.50 1.13 -3.62
CA ASN A 307 6.57 0.68 -5.00
C ASN A 307 6.13 1.80 -5.96
N PRO A 308 6.49 1.71 -7.25
CA PRO A 308 5.89 2.56 -8.27
C PRO A 308 4.36 2.43 -8.31
N PRO A 309 3.64 3.45 -8.82
CA PRO A 309 2.21 3.36 -9.06
C PRO A 309 1.85 2.12 -9.90
N LEU A 310 0.75 1.48 -9.54
CA LEU A 310 0.20 0.41 -10.36
C LEU A 310 -0.47 0.99 -11.60
N GLU A 311 -0.19 0.38 -12.74
CA GLU A 311 -0.80 0.77 -14.00
C GLU A 311 -2.17 0.08 -14.16
N HIS A 312 -3.13 0.77 -14.78
CA HIS A 312 -4.39 0.13 -15.12
C HIS A 312 -4.19 -0.91 -16.25
N SER A 313 -5.20 -1.74 -16.47
CA SER A 313 -5.31 -2.56 -17.69
C SER A 313 -5.15 -1.68 -18.93
N SER A 314 -4.28 -2.07 -19.87
CA SER A 314 -4.13 -1.35 -21.14
C SER A 314 -5.34 -1.48 -22.07
N PHE A 315 -6.25 -2.40 -21.75
CA PHE A 315 -7.45 -2.68 -22.53
C PHE A 315 -8.66 -1.91 -22.05
N LEU A 316 -8.57 -1.23 -20.90
CA LEU A 316 -9.66 -0.43 -20.35
C LEU A 316 -9.40 1.07 -20.52
N SER A 317 -10.43 1.80 -20.94
CA SER A 317 -10.42 3.26 -21.01
C SER A 317 -11.08 3.83 -19.77
N LEU A 318 -10.31 4.50 -18.91
CA LEU A 318 -10.85 5.16 -17.72
C LEU A 318 -11.10 6.64 -17.97
N PRO A 319 -12.18 7.21 -17.41
CA PRO A 319 -12.41 8.63 -17.46
C PRO A 319 -11.29 9.36 -16.70
N PRO A 320 -10.84 10.53 -17.19
CA PRO A 320 -9.87 11.34 -16.47
C PRO A 320 -10.50 11.86 -15.17
N LYS A 321 -9.78 11.68 -14.06
CA LYS A 321 -10.14 12.27 -12.77
C LYS A 321 -10.19 13.80 -12.85
N GLN A 322 -10.98 14.42 -11.98
CA GLN A 322 -11.18 15.88 -11.95
C GLN A 322 -10.74 16.46 -10.60
N PRO A 323 -9.43 16.68 -10.39
CA PRO A 323 -8.91 17.16 -9.12
C PRO A 323 -9.44 18.55 -8.75
N ASN A 324 -9.83 18.74 -7.49
CA ASN A 324 -10.26 20.02 -6.95
C ASN A 324 -9.61 20.30 -5.59
N LYS A 325 -9.79 21.51 -5.06
CA LYS A 325 -9.18 21.95 -3.79
C LYS A 325 -10.02 21.63 -2.55
N MET A 326 -11.06 20.80 -2.65
CA MET A 326 -11.95 20.41 -1.54
C MET A 326 -12.54 21.59 -0.73
N GLY A 327 -12.74 22.75 -1.38
CA GLY A 327 -13.24 23.97 -0.73
C GLY A 327 -12.18 24.85 -0.10
N PHE A 328 -10.90 24.47 -0.13
CA PHE A 328 -9.79 25.35 0.23
C PHE A 328 -9.53 26.39 -0.85
N ASP A 329 -9.09 27.59 -0.45
CA ASP A 329 -8.64 28.61 -1.41
C ASP A 329 -7.37 28.15 -2.13
N GLU A 330 -6.48 27.47 -1.39
CA GLU A 330 -5.28 26.84 -1.92
C GLU A 330 -4.90 25.59 -1.12
N VAL A 331 -4.37 24.60 -1.84
CA VAL A 331 -3.73 23.42 -1.25
C VAL A 331 -2.26 23.49 -1.65
N PHE A 332 -1.37 23.69 -0.69
CA PHE A 332 0.06 23.79 -0.91
C PHE A 332 0.74 22.46 -0.63
N MET A 333 1.56 22.00 -1.58
CA MET A 333 2.44 20.84 -1.38
C MET A 333 3.90 21.30 -1.40
N ILE A 334 4.59 21.14 -0.27
CA ILE A 334 5.99 21.51 -0.10
C ILE A 334 6.88 20.38 -0.62
N ASN A 335 7.75 20.69 -1.59
CA ASN A 335 8.70 19.73 -2.13
C ASN A 335 10.04 20.40 -2.45
N LEU A 336 11.14 19.75 -2.08
CA LEU A 336 12.47 20.12 -2.55
C LEU A 336 12.59 19.80 -4.05
N VAL A 337 13.01 20.76 -4.87
CA VAL A 337 13.10 20.58 -6.34
C VAL A 337 13.94 19.36 -6.74
N ARG A 338 15.00 19.05 -5.97
CA ARG A 338 15.87 17.88 -6.18
C ARG A 338 15.21 16.53 -5.87
N ARG A 339 14.10 16.49 -5.12
CA ARG A 339 13.35 15.29 -4.74
C ARG A 339 12.20 15.04 -5.72
N ALA A 340 12.55 14.84 -6.99
CA ALA A 340 11.57 14.53 -8.04
C ALA A 340 10.85 13.19 -7.79
N ASP A 341 11.54 12.24 -7.15
CA ASP A 341 11.01 10.96 -6.67
C ASP A 341 9.79 11.14 -5.76
N ARG A 342 9.93 11.98 -4.71
CA ARG A 342 8.85 12.27 -3.76
C ARG A 342 7.73 13.07 -4.41
N ARG A 343 8.09 14.04 -5.25
CA ARG A 343 7.13 14.87 -5.99
C ARG A 343 6.23 14.04 -6.88
N GLU A 344 6.80 13.16 -7.69
CA GLU A 344 6.04 12.33 -8.64
C GLU A 344 5.08 11.40 -7.90
N ARG A 345 5.57 10.69 -6.88
CA ARG A 345 4.74 9.87 -5.99
C ARG A 345 3.58 10.67 -5.41
N MET A 346 3.88 11.81 -4.78
CA MET A 346 2.87 12.61 -4.09
C MET A 346 1.85 13.22 -5.06
N LEU A 347 2.28 13.71 -6.23
CA LEU A 347 1.37 14.20 -7.26
C LEU A 347 0.47 13.09 -7.78
N ARG A 348 0.97 11.86 -7.94
CA ARG A 348 0.14 10.72 -8.29
C ARG A 348 -0.86 10.39 -7.19
N THR A 349 -0.43 10.32 -5.94
CA THR A 349 -1.31 10.11 -4.77
C THR A 349 -2.43 11.15 -4.68
N LEU A 350 -2.13 12.42 -4.93
CA LEU A 350 -3.11 13.51 -4.94
C LEU A 350 -4.07 13.41 -6.13
N TYR A 351 -3.56 13.05 -7.31
CA TYR A 351 -4.40 12.80 -8.49
C TYR A 351 -5.41 11.68 -8.24
N GLU A 352 -4.99 10.56 -7.64
CA GLU A 352 -5.87 9.42 -7.33
C GLU A 352 -6.98 9.80 -6.33
N GLN A 353 -6.69 10.71 -5.39
CA GLN A 353 -7.66 11.28 -4.44
C GLN A 353 -8.49 12.44 -5.01
N GLU A 354 -8.26 12.84 -6.26
CA GLU A 354 -8.88 14.01 -6.90
C GLU A 354 -8.64 15.32 -6.12
N LEU A 355 -7.43 15.48 -5.58
CA LEU A 355 -6.99 16.66 -4.85
C LEU A 355 -6.01 17.45 -5.72
N SER A 356 -6.38 18.67 -6.12
CA SER A 356 -5.46 19.58 -6.80
C SER A 356 -4.61 20.33 -5.78
N CYS A 357 -3.36 20.59 -6.13
CA CYS A 357 -2.44 21.34 -5.29
C CYS A 357 -1.54 22.28 -6.11
N LYS A 358 -1.04 23.32 -5.45
CA LYS A 358 0.09 24.13 -5.89
C LYS A 358 1.37 23.55 -5.28
N VAL A 359 2.28 23.10 -6.15
CA VAL A 359 3.62 22.69 -5.71
C VAL A 359 4.43 23.93 -5.34
N VAL A 360 4.90 23.97 -4.10
CA VAL A 360 5.78 25.01 -3.57
C VAL A 360 7.20 24.48 -3.58
N ALA A 361 8.08 25.16 -4.30
CA ALA A 361 9.51 24.86 -4.28
C ALA A 361 10.05 25.16 -2.87
N ALA A 362 10.35 24.11 -2.11
CA ALA A 362 10.92 24.23 -0.79
C ALA A 362 12.31 24.87 -0.86
N VAL A 363 12.63 25.67 0.16
CA VAL A 363 13.96 26.28 0.30
C VAL A 363 14.96 25.19 0.63
N ASP A 364 15.92 25.02 -0.27
CA ASP A 364 17.02 24.09 -0.05
C ASP A 364 18.03 24.68 0.94
N GLY A 365 17.86 24.31 2.21
CA GLY A 365 18.76 24.70 3.27
C GLY A 365 20.24 24.40 2.99
N LYS A 366 20.55 23.29 2.30
CA LYS A 366 21.94 22.91 1.97
C LYS A 366 22.57 23.86 0.95
N ALA A 367 21.75 24.52 0.12
CA ALA A 367 22.20 25.51 -0.84
C ALA A 367 22.43 26.90 -0.22
N LEU A 368 21.93 27.15 1.00
CA LEU A 368 22.11 28.43 1.68
C LEU A 368 23.53 28.57 2.25
N ASN A 369 24.15 29.71 1.98
CA ASN A 369 25.42 30.12 2.60
C ASN A 369 25.18 31.19 3.69
N LYS A 370 26.23 31.53 4.44
CA LYS A 370 26.14 32.50 5.54
C LYS A 370 25.69 33.90 5.08
N SER A 371 26.18 34.37 3.93
CA SER A 371 25.78 35.68 3.40
C SER A 371 24.30 35.73 3.00
N ASP A 372 23.73 34.62 2.51
CA ASP A 372 22.31 34.54 2.20
C ASP A 372 21.49 34.71 3.49
N VAL A 373 21.86 33.99 4.55
CA VAL A 373 21.21 34.04 5.87
C VAL A 373 21.26 35.46 6.46
N GLU A 374 22.43 36.10 6.41
CA GLU A 374 22.61 37.48 6.87
C GLU A 374 21.81 38.49 6.04
N SER A 375 21.77 38.31 4.71
CA SER A 375 21.01 39.20 3.81
C SER A 375 19.50 39.11 4.01
N MET A 376 19.00 37.93 4.39
CA MET A 376 17.60 37.70 4.75
C MET A 376 17.27 38.23 6.16
N GLY A 377 18.26 38.75 6.89
CA GLY A 377 18.09 39.27 8.25
C GLY A 377 17.79 38.18 9.28
N ILE A 378 18.11 36.92 8.97
CA ILE A 378 17.81 35.79 9.83
C ILE A 378 18.74 35.80 11.04
N LYS A 379 18.16 35.75 12.23
CA LYS A 379 18.88 35.64 13.49
C LYS A 379 18.29 34.49 14.29
N MET A 380 19.15 33.56 14.68
CA MET A 380 18.76 32.45 15.55
C MET A 380 18.36 32.96 16.93
N LEU A 381 17.38 32.30 17.55
CA LEU A 381 17.01 32.61 18.92
C LEU A 381 18.23 32.42 19.85
N PRO A 382 18.61 33.42 20.66
CA PRO A 382 19.71 33.28 21.60
C PRO A 382 19.48 32.12 22.57
N GLY A 383 20.50 31.27 22.74
CA GLY A 383 20.43 30.15 23.69
C GLY A 383 19.70 28.90 23.19
N TYR A 384 19.10 28.93 21.99
CA TYR A 384 18.47 27.75 21.42
C TYR A 384 19.49 26.62 21.21
N LYS A 385 19.14 25.45 21.72
CA LYS A 385 19.77 24.16 21.42
C LYS A 385 18.68 23.14 21.19
N ASP A 386 18.84 22.33 20.14
CA ASP A 386 18.06 21.12 19.88
C ASP A 386 17.94 20.31 21.19
N PRO A 387 16.71 20.03 21.68
CA PRO A 387 16.49 19.36 22.97
C PRO A 387 17.12 17.97 23.08
N TYR A 388 17.36 17.27 21.96
CA TYR A 388 17.86 15.90 21.94
C TYR A 388 19.36 15.80 21.69
N HIS A 389 19.90 16.69 20.85
CA HIS A 389 21.30 16.64 20.45
C HIS A 389 22.14 17.77 21.03
N GLY A 390 21.52 18.78 21.66
CA GLY A 390 22.20 19.93 22.25
C GLY A 390 22.90 20.83 21.22
N ARG A 391 22.51 20.74 19.94
CA ARG A 391 23.14 21.45 18.81
C ARG A 391 22.33 22.69 18.37
N PRO A 392 22.94 23.68 17.71
CA PRO A 392 22.20 24.73 17.01
C PRO A 392 21.39 24.18 15.81
N LEU A 393 20.53 25.02 15.24
CA LEU A 393 19.74 24.72 14.05
C LEU A 393 20.57 24.08 12.92
N THR A 394 19.98 23.14 12.21
CA THR A 394 20.59 22.61 10.99
C THR A 394 20.23 23.47 9.78
N LYS A 395 21.04 23.40 8.73
CA LYS A 395 20.67 23.99 7.44
C LYS A 395 19.35 23.42 6.93
N GLY A 396 19.10 22.11 7.13
CA GLY A 396 17.84 21.46 6.75
C GLY A 396 16.61 22.06 7.45
N GLU A 397 16.66 22.20 8.77
CA GLU A 397 15.59 22.85 9.56
C GLU A 397 15.37 24.31 9.16
N LEU A 398 16.45 25.03 8.82
CA LEU A 398 16.35 26.40 8.31
C LEU A 398 15.57 26.46 6.99
N GLY A 399 15.90 25.55 6.06
CA GLY A 399 15.18 25.43 4.78
C GLY A 399 13.71 25.03 4.97
N CYS A 400 13.43 24.11 5.90
CA CYS A 400 12.07 23.75 6.27
C CYS A 400 11.28 24.97 6.76
N PHE A 401 11.80 25.69 7.78
CA PHE A 401 11.16 26.89 8.31
C PHE A 401 10.86 27.92 7.23
N LEU A 402 11.84 28.25 6.38
CA LEU A 402 11.67 29.24 5.32
C LEU A 402 10.62 28.82 4.28
N SER A 403 10.46 27.52 4.03
CA SER A 403 9.42 26.99 3.14
C SER A 403 8.02 27.25 3.69
N HIS A 404 7.80 26.98 4.98
CA HIS A 404 6.53 27.29 5.64
C HIS A 404 6.29 28.79 5.77
N TYR A 405 7.31 29.56 6.12
CA TYR A 405 7.24 31.02 6.21
C TYR A 405 6.78 31.66 4.89
N ASN A 406 7.32 31.19 3.76
CA ASN A 406 6.93 31.69 2.44
C ASN A 406 5.45 31.40 2.14
N ILE A 407 4.92 30.26 2.58
CA ILE A 407 3.50 29.94 2.45
C ILE A 407 2.65 30.83 3.35
N TRP A 408 3.05 31.07 4.60
CA TRP A 408 2.31 32.00 5.49
C TRP A 408 2.26 33.40 4.89
N LYS A 409 3.38 33.87 4.35
CA LYS A 409 3.45 35.14 3.62
C LYS A 409 2.50 35.15 2.43
N GLU A 410 2.51 34.11 1.60
CA GLU A 410 1.62 34.03 0.45
C GLU A 410 0.14 34.02 0.85
N ILE A 411 -0.23 33.29 1.91
CA ILE A 411 -1.59 33.27 2.46
C ILE A 411 -2.02 34.68 2.87
N ALA A 412 -1.16 35.40 3.60
CA ALA A 412 -1.42 36.76 4.03
C ALA A 412 -1.51 37.75 2.86
N ASP A 413 -0.56 37.69 1.92
CA ASP A 413 -0.47 38.59 0.77
C ASP A 413 -1.66 38.41 -0.19
N ARG A 414 -2.13 37.16 -0.38
CA ARG A 414 -3.28 36.85 -1.24
C ARG A 414 -4.64 36.91 -0.50
N GLY A 415 -4.64 37.01 0.82
CA GLY A 415 -5.86 37.02 1.63
C GLY A 415 -6.62 35.68 1.63
N LEU A 416 -5.92 34.55 1.57
CA LEU A 416 -6.52 33.21 1.55
C LEU A 416 -7.12 32.88 2.91
N GLN A 417 -8.43 32.67 2.99
CA GLN A 417 -9.16 32.44 4.24
C GLN A 417 -8.81 31.11 4.86
N THR A 418 -8.76 30.06 4.04
CA THR A 418 -8.50 28.69 4.49
C THR A 418 -7.59 27.98 3.51
N SER A 419 -6.43 27.53 3.97
CA SER A 419 -5.46 26.80 3.16
C SER A 419 -5.07 25.47 3.80
N LEU A 420 -4.84 24.45 2.98
CA LEU A 420 -4.23 23.19 3.39
C LEU A 420 -2.75 23.22 3.02
N VAL A 421 -1.87 22.89 3.95
CA VAL A 421 -0.43 22.75 3.72
C VAL A 421 -0.02 21.32 4.00
N ILE A 422 0.68 20.68 3.07
CA ILE A 422 1.17 19.30 3.17
C ILE A 422 2.62 19.19 2.68
N GLU A 423 3.37 18.28 3.27
CA GLU A 423 4.73 17.89 2.84
C GLU A 423 4.69 16.74 1.81
N ASP A 424 5.83 16.43 1.18
CA ASP A 424 5.94 15.46 0.08
C ASP A 424 6.17 14.01 0.51
N ASP A 425 6.41 13.76 1.81
CA ASP A 425 6.81 12.46 2.36
C ASP A 425 5.81 11.87 3.36
N LEU A 426 4.53 12.21 3.17
CA LEU A 426 3.42 11.64 3.91
C LEU A 426 2.64 10.56 3.15
N ARG A 427 1.86 9.79 3.90
CA ARG A 427 0.80 8.86 3.46
C ARG A 427 -0.53 9.24 4.10
N PHE A 428 -1.62 8.89 3.44
CA PHE A 428 -2.97 9.27 3.83
C PHE A 428 -3.70 8.14 4.53
N GLU A 429 -4.43 8.47 5.60
CA GLU A 429 -5.27 7.51 6.30
C GLU A 429 -6.51 7.14 5.47
N VAL A 430 -7.10 5.97 5.75
CA VAL A 430 -8.35 5.57 5.11
C VAL A 430 -9.46 6.62 5.35
N PHE A 431 -10.32 6.83 4.35
CA PHE A 431 -11.37 7.85 4.35
C PHE A 431 -10.87 9.29 4.52
N PHE A 432 -9.60 9.59 4.18
CA PHE A 432 -8.98 10.92 4.36
C PHE A 432 -9.88 12.08 3.92
N LYS A 433 -10.35 12.05 2.67
CA LYS A 433 -11.13 13.14 2.07
C LYS A 433 -12.43 13.38 2.81
N HIS A 434 -13.20 12.31 3.04
CA HIS A 434 -14.45 12.38 3.78
C HIS A 434 -14.21 12.88 5.22
N ARG A 435 -13.22 12.33 5.94
CA ARG A 435 -12.89 12.74 7.31
C ARG A 435 -12.49 14.22 7.40
N LEU A 436 -11.68 14.69 6.46
CA LEU A 436 -11.27 16.10 6.41
C LEU A 436 -12.44 17.03 6.07
N GLN A 437 -13.31 16.66 5.12
CA GLN A 437 -14.50 17.44 4.77
C GLN A 437 -15.48 17.52 5.94
N THR A 438 -15.74 16.41 6.64
CA THR A 438 -16.59 16.39 7.84
C THR A 438 -16.01 17.29 8.93
N LEU A 439 -14.70 17.23 9.17
CA LEU A 439 -14.03 18.11 10.13
C LEU A 439 -14.22 19.59 9.78
N LEU A 440 -13.98 19.99 8.52
CA LEU A 440 -14.17 21.37 8.07
C LEU A 440 -15.62 21.84 8.19
N GLN A 441 -16.57 20.94 7.89
CA GLN A 441 -17.98 21.24 8.00
C GLN A 441 -18.38 21.49 9.45
N GLU A 442 -17.94 20.65 10.39
CA GLU A 442 -18.22 20.83 11.81
C GLU A 442 -17.57 22.08 12.38
N VAL A 443 -16.29 22.32 12.06
CA VAL A 443 -15.56 23.55 12.44
C VAL A 443 -16.31 24.80 11.97
N THR A 444 -16.85 24.77 10.76
CA THR A 444 -17.62 25.87 10.17
C THR A 444 -19.00 26.03 10.83
N THR A 445 -19.73 24.92 10.98
CA THR A 445 -21.09 24.90 11.57
C THR A 445 -21.07 25.36 13.03
N HIS A 446 -20.09 24.92 13.81
CA HIS A 446 -19.93 25.30 15.21
C HIS A 446 -19.17 26.63 15.40
N LYS A 447 -18.75 27.28 14.29
CA LYS A 447 -18.03 28.56 14.29
C LYS A 447 -16.84 28.55 15.25
N LEU A 448 -16.08 27.45 15.22
CA LEU A 448 -14.86 27.38 16.01
C LEU A 448 -13.91 28.46 15.51
N ASP A 449 -13.35 29.23 16.43
CA ASP A 449 -12.38 30.26 16.13
C ASP A 449 -10.98 29.62 16.24
N TRP A 450 -10.42 29.24 15.09
CA TRP A 450 -9.18 28.49 14.95
C TRP A 450 -8.17 29.21 14.04
N ASP A 451 -6.89 29.01 14.31
CA ASP A 451 -5.80 29.54 13.49
C ASP A 451 -5.06 28.44 12.74
N LEU A 452 -4.82 27.32 13.41
CA LEU A 452 -4.08 26.17 12.89
C LEU A 452 -4.75 24.87 13.33
N ILE A 453 -4.91 23.92 12.41
CA ILE A 453 -5.37 22.55 12.72
C ILE A 453 -4.36 21.56 12.14
N TYR A 454 -3.63 20.85 12.98
CA TYR A 454 -2.77 19.75 12.53
C TYR A 454 -3.61 18.60 11.98
N ILE A 455 -3.18 18.06 10.84
CA ILE A 455 -3.73 16.81 10.27
C ILE A 455 -2.69 15.70 10.23
N GLY A 456 -1.40 16.04 10.38
CA GLY A 456 -0.29 15.13 10.58
C GLY A 456 0.83 15.80 11.36
N ARG A 457 1.15 15.23 12.53
CA ARG A 457 2.19 15.69 13.45
C ARG A 457 2.70 14.50 14.28
N LYS A 458 3.78 14.69 15.02
CA LYS A 458 4.19 13.84 16.13
C LYS A 458 3.78 14.50 17.43
N ARG A 459 2.87 13.86 18.16
CA ARG A 459 2.53 14.25 19.51
C ARG A 459 3.68 13.89 20.46
N MET A 460 4.15 14.86 21.25
CA MET A 460 5.28 14.65 22.16
C MET A 460 4.84 14.31 23.59
N GLN A 461 3.64 14.74 23.99
CA GLN A 461 3.04 14.39 25.27
C GLN A 461 2.11 13.18 25.12
N VAL A 462 2.51 12.01 25.66
CA VAL A 462 1.72 10.77 25.55
C VAL A 462 1.06 10.33 26.86
N ASP A 463 1.48 10.85 28.02
CA ASP A 463 1.03 10.32 29.33
C ASP A 463 -0.45 10.61 29.67
N HIS A 464 -1.08 11.55 28.98
CA HIS A 464 -2.48 11.93 29.21
C HIS A 464 -3.12 12.30 27.88
N PRO A 465 -4.41 12.04 27.64
CA PRO A 465 -5.08 12.43 26.40
C PRO A 465 -5.19 13.95 26.27
N GLU A 466 -5.13 14.45 25.03
CA GLU A 466 -5.42 15.85 24.72
C GLU A 466 -6.92 16.14 24.89
N LYS A 467 -7.24 17.40 25.18
CA LYS A 467 -8.60 17.80 25.49
C LYS A 467 -9.44 17.92 24.22
N SER A 468 -10.52 17.13 24.13
CA SER A 468 -11.47 17.19 23.02
C SER A 468 -12.19 18.54 22.94
N VAL A 469 -12.44 19.00 21.71
CA VAL A 469 -13.21 20.21 21.44
C VAL A 469 -14.70 19.90 21.54
N PRO A 470 -15.48 20.60 22.39
CA PRO A 470 -16.90 20.32 22.53
C PRO A 470 -17.67 20.50 21.21
N ASN A 471 -18.54 19.52 20.90
CA ASN A 471 -19.41 19.49 19.71
C ASN A 471 -18.70 19.33 18.36
N ILE A 472 -17.37 19.15 18.34
CA ILE A 472 -16.64 18.86 17.10
C ILE A 472 -15.96 17.51 17.31
N HIS A 473 -16.35 16.53 16.50
CA HIS A 473 -15.83 15.19 16.57
C HIS A 473 -14.41 15.15 16.03
N ASN A 474 -13.61 14.24 16.59
CA ASN A 474 -12.26 13.97 16.12
C ASN A 474 -11.35 15.21 16.08
N LEU A 475 -11.57 16.16 17.00
CA LEU A 475 -10.75 17.36 17.14
C LEU A 475 -10.38 17.58 18.61
N VAL A 476 -9.12 17.89 18.85
CA VAL A 476 -8.55 18.16 20.18
C VAL A 476 -7.77 19.47 20.20
N GLU A 477 -7.63 20.10 21.36
CA GLU A 477 -6.69 21.19 21.59
C GLU A 477 -5.25 20.65 21.46
N ALA A 478 -4.46 21.23 20.55
CA ALA A 478 -3.12 20.73 20.29
C ALA A 478 -2.18 21.03 21.46
N ASP A 479 -1.37 20.05 21.87
CA ASP A 479 -0.30 20.22 22.84
C ASP A 479 1.08 20.28 22.15
N TYR A 480 2.17 20.13 22.91
CA TYR A 480 3.53 20.12 22.38
C TYR A 480 3.69 19.07 21.28
N SER A 481 4.09 19.53 20.10
CA SER A 481 4.02 18.78 18.85
C SER A 481 5.28 18.98 18.04
N TYR A 482 5.72 17.89 17.41
CA TYR A 482 6.74 17.90 16.37
C TYR A 482 6.18 17.58 14.99
N TRP A 483 7.00 17.81 13.98
CA TRP A 483 6.67 17.61 12.56
C TRP A 483 5.54 18.51 12.05
N THR A 484 5.65 18.88 10.78
CA THR A 484 4.70 19.72 10.06
C THR A 484 4.15 19.03 8.82
N LEU A 485 4.03 17.69 8.86
CA LEU A 485 3.61 16.83 7.74
C LEU A 485 2.38 17.37 7.02
N GLY A 486 1.38 17.82 7.79
CA GLY A 486 0.29 18.59 7.21
C GLY A 486 -0.55 19.33 8.26
N TYR A 487 -1.04 20.51 7.87
CA TYR A 487 -1.93 21.32 8.69
C TYR A 487 -2.84 22.21 7.84
N LEU A 488 -3.98 22.59 8.42
CA LEU A 488 -4.82 23.67 7.95
C LEU A 488 -4.35 24.98 8.57
N LEU A 489 -4.38 26.06 7.79
CA LEU A 489 -4.04 27.40 8.27
C LEU A 489 -5.09 28.42 7.82
N SER A 490 -5.58 29.21 8.77
CA SER A 490 -6.46 30.34 8.47
C SER A 490 -5.65 31.59 8.10
N LEU A 491 -6.28 32.56 7.42
CA LEU A 491 -5.68 33.86 7.15
C LEU A 491 -5.16 34.51 8.45
N GLN A 492 -5.98 34.45 9.49
CA GLN A 492 -5.65 35.02 10.80
C GLN A 492 -4.44 34.33 11.42
N GLY A 493 -4.37 33.00 11.32
CA GLY A 493 -3.23 32.22 11.78
C GLY A 493 -1.94 32.62 11.08
N ALA A 494 -1.95 32.70 9.74
CA ALA A 494 -0.80 33.17 8.97
C ALA A 494 -0.33 34.57 9.40
N GLN A 495 -1.26 35.50 9.60
CA GLN A 495 -0.95 36.86 10.06
C GLN A 495 -0.35 36.89 11.48
N LYS A 496 -0.83 36.04 12.40
CA LYS A 496 -0.28 35.91 13.76
C LYS A 496 1.14 35.37 13.73
N LEU A 497 1.40 34.32 12.94
CA LEU A 497 2.73 33.73 12.78
C LEU A 497 3.74 34.74 12.21
N LEU A 498 3.36 35.51 11.18
CA LEU A 498 4.23 36.53 10.58
C LEU A 498 4.49 37.71 11.52
N ARG A 499 3.47 38.13 12.30
CA ARG A 499 3.58 39.24 13.27
C ARG A 499 4.59 38.97 14.38
N ALA A 500 4.86 37.69 14.68
CA ALA A 500 5.85 37.29 15.68
C ALA A 500 7.30 37.69 15.30
N ASP A 501 7.51 38.12 14.05
CA ASP A 501 8.82 38.44 13.46
C ASP A 501 9.81 37.27 13.60
N PRO A 502 9.44 36.07 13.13
CA PRO A 502 10.18 34.85 13.43
C PRO A 502 11.58 34.81 12.82
N LEU A 503 11.81 35.50 11.70
CA LEU A 503 13.13 35.52 11.06
C LEU A 503 14.20 36.12 11.97
N ARG A 504 13.85 37.07 12.86
CA ARG A 504 14.80 37.68 13.81
C ARG A 504 14.99 36.86 15.09
N LYS A 505 14.22 35.80 15.27
CA LYS A 505 14.13 34.96 16.47
C LYS A 505 13.91 33.50 16.07
N MET A 506 14.75 33.01 15.15
CA MET A 506 14.53 31.76 14.44
C MET A 506 14.63 30.56 15.37
N LEU A 507 13.62 29.70 15.27
CA LEU A 507 13.52 28.34 15.83
C LEU A 507 13.14 27.40 14.69
N PRO A 508 13.35 26.08 14.81
CA PRO A 508 12.73 25.13 13.89
C PRO A 508 11.21 25.31 13.88
N VAL A 509 10.57 25.02 12.75
CA VAL A 509 9.13 25.32 12.58
C VAL A 509 8.27 24.61 13.63
N ASP A 510 8.67 23.39 13.98
CA ASP A 510 8.01 22.55 14.95
C ASP A 510 8.33 22.89 16.42
N GLU A 511 9.30 23.77 16.68
CA GLU A 511 9.47 24.42 17.99
C GLU A 511 8.76 25.78 18.04
N PHE A 512 8.81 26.52 16.93
CA PHE A 512 8.18 27.84 16.80
C PHE A 512 6.66 27.76 16.92
N LEU A 513 6.01 26.80 16.24
CA LEU A 513 4.56 26.68 16.29
C LEU A 513 4.06 26.47 17.73
N PRO A 514 4.55 25.48 18.53
CA PRO A 514 4.18 25.33 19.93
C PRO A 514 4.42 26.56 20.81
N VAL A 515 5.48 27.33 20.55
CA VAL A 515 5.67 28.61 21.24
C VAL A 515 4.49 29.55 20.95
N MET A 516 4.04 29.65 19.71
CA MET A 516 2.98 30.58 19.31
C MET A 516 1.59 30.24 19.88
N TYR A 517 1.34 29.00 20.29
CA TYR A 517 0.11 28.58 20.98
C TYR A 517 0.32 28.21 22.46
N ASP A 518 1.42 28.69 23.07
CA ASP A 518 1.68 28.64 24.53
C ASP A 518 1.79 27.20 25.11
N LYS A 519 2.31 26.26 24.31
CA LYS A 519 2.45 24.83 24.67
C LYS A 519 3.88 24.31 24.57
N HIS A 520 4.87 25.20 24.50
CA HIS A 520 6.28 24.80 24.45
C HIS A 520 6.80 24.49 25.86
N PRO A 521 7.57 23.40 26.09
CA PRO A 521 8.02 23.01 27.44
C PRO A 521 9.12 23.91 28.01
N VAL A 522 9.86 24.64 27.16
CA VAL A 522 10.95 25.56 27.55
C VAL A 522 10.43 26.99 27.60
N SER A 523 10.29 27.55 28.81
CA SER A 523 9.80 28.90 29.05
C SER A 523 10.72 29.99 28.48
N GLU A 524 12.04 29.77 28.51
CA GLU A 524 13.02 30.73 28.02
C GLU A 524 12.81 31.03 26.53
N TYR A 525 12.36 30.05 25.74
CA TYR A 525 12.07 30.26 24.33
C TYR A 525 10.79 31.08 24.15
N MET A 526 9.79 30.84 24.99
CA MET A 526 8.50 31.53 24.95
C MET A 526 8.63 33.01 25.35
N ASP A 527 9.53 33.34 26.28
CA ASP A 527 9.75 34.71 26.77
C ASP A 527 10.19 35.69 25.66
N HIS A 528 10.77 35.17 24.57
CA HIS A 528 11.12 35.98 23.39
C HIS A 528 9.91 36.37 22.52
N PHE A 529 8.72 35.84 22.81
CA PHE A 529 7.49 36.07 22.06
C PHE A 529 6.40 36.57 23.00
N GLU A 530 6.18 37.89 23.03
CA GLU A 530 5.19 38.51 23.93
C GLU A 530 3.74 38.11 23.62
N ARG A 531 3.41 37.90 22.34
CA ARG A 531 2.05 37.52 21.90
C ARG A 531 2.07 36.10 21.35
N ARG A 532 1.46 35.18 22.09
CA ARG A 532 1.35 33.75 21.80
C ARG A 532 -0.12 33.34 21.79
N ASP A 533 -0.89 33.99 20.92
CA ASP A 533 -2.36 33.89 20.83
C ASP A 533 -2.84 33.04 19.65
N LEU A 534 -1.99 32.17 19.12
CA LEU A 534 -2.36 31.22 18.08
C LEU A 534 -3.25 30.12 18.67
N ARG A 535 -4.41 29.88 18.05
CA ARG A 535 -5.35 28.83 18.45
C ARG A 535 -5.11 27.59 17.62
N ALA A 536 -4.37 26.65 18.21
CA ALA A 536 -3.96 25.41 17.56
C ALA A 536 -4.81 24.23 18.03
N PHE A 537 -5.29 23.45 17.06
CA PHE A 537 -6.00 22.19 17.28
C PHE A 537 -5.34 21.06 16.48
N SER A 538 -5.75 19.83 16.71
CA SER A 538 -5.31 18.66 15.94
C SER A 538 -6.50 17.77 15.64
N ALA A 539 -6.52 17.20 14.43
CA ALA A 539 -7.37 16.05 14.14
C ALA A 539 -6.93 14.86 15.02
N GLU A 540 -7.90 14.11 15.54
CA GLU A 540 -7.69 12.95 16.39
C GLU A 540 -8.71 11.85 16.05
N PRO A 541 -8.31 10.70 15.48
CA PRO A 541 -6.94 10.35 15.10
C PRO A 541 -6.46 11.17 13.89
N LEU A 542 -5.14 11.26 13.71
CA LEU A 542 -4.52 11.97 12.59
C LEU A 542 -5.00 11.44 11.23
N LEU A 543 -4.90 12.31 10.23
CA LEU A 543 -5.37 12.06 8.85
C LEU A 543 -4.23 11.72 7.89
N VAL A 544 -3.00 12.14 8.23
CA VAL A 544 -1.80 11.81 7.48
C VAL A 544 -0.66 11.42 8.42
N TYR A 545 0.19 10.51 7.96
CA TYR A 545 1.32 9.94 8.68
C TYR A 545 2.58 9.99 7.80
N PRO A 546 3.80 9.94 8.37
CA PRO A 546 4.99 9.89 7.54
C PRO A 546 5.03 8.55 6.77
N THR A 547 5.61 8.58 5.57
CA THR A 547 5.87 7.35 4.79
C THR A 547 6.92 6.47 5.44
N HIS A 548 7.89 7.09 6.10
CA HIS A 548 9.04 6.45 6.74
C HIS A 548 9.39 7.22 8.01
N TYR A 549 9.85 6.48 9.02
CA TYR A 549 10.35 7.07 10.25
C TYR A 549 11.87 7.21 10.19
N THR A 550 12.41 8.19 10.91
CA THR A 550 13.86 8.36 10.93
C THR A 550 14.50 7.19 11.66
N GLY A 551 15.42 6.49 11.00
CA GLY A 551 16.00 5.22 11.48
C GLY A 551 15.60 4.00 10.63
N ASP A 552 14.54 4.14 9.81
CA ASP A 552 14.10 3.11 8.86
C ASP A 552 15.21 2.75 7.86
N GLN A 553 15.31 1.46 7.53
CA GLN A 553 16.35 0.97 6.63
C GLN A 553 16.20 1.62 5.24
N GLY A 554 17.23 2.35 4.81
CA GLY A 554 17.25 3.03 3.50
C GLY A 554 16.61 4.42 3.48
N TYR A 555 16.03 4.90 4.60
CA TYR A 555 15.47 6.25 4.69
C TYR A 555 16.50 7.27 5.17
N ILE A 556 16.60 8.39 4.46
CA ILE A 556 17.45 9.53 4.84
C ILE A 556 16.55 10.76 5.00
N SER A 557 16.53 11.35 6.20
CA SER A 557 15.81 12.60 6.46
C SER A 557 16.60 13.80 5.95
N ASP A 558 15.97 14.62 5.10
CA ASP A 558 16.58 15.82 4.49
C ASP A 558 16.76 16.97 5.50
N THR A 559 15.95 17.01 6.56
CA THR A 559 16.06 18.01 7.64
C THR A 559 17.15 17.61 8.64
N GLU A 560 17.13 16.35 9.09
CA GLU A 560 18.00 15.85 10.16
C GLU A 560 19.42 15.54 9.68
N THR A 561 19.56 15.05 8.45
CA THR A 561 20.85 14.60 7.87
C THR A 561 21.48 15.72 7.03
N SER A 562 21.88 16.80 7.71
CA SER A 562 22.52 17.96 7.08
C SER A 562 23.78 18.43 7.84
N VAL A 563 24.04 19.73 7.86
CA VAL A 563 25.16 20.35 8.61
C VAL A 563 24.59 21.44 9.51
N VAL A 564 25.31 21.77 10.59
CA VAL A 564 24.93 22.89 11.46
C VAL A 564 24.95 24.19 10.65
N TRP A 565 23.98 25.08 10.89
CA TRP A 565 23.74 26.27 10.09
C TRP A 565 24.97 27.21 9.98
N ASP A 566 25.79 27.29 11.04
CA ASP A 566 26.95 28.18 11.16
C ASP A 566 28.30 27.50 10.95
N ASN A 567 28.32 26.17 10.80
CA ASN A 567 29.56 25.41 10.69
C ASN A 567 29.43 24.20 9.75
N GLU A 568 29.80 24.42 8.49
CA GLU A 568 29.73 23.41 7.42
C GLU A 568 30.66 22.20 7.63
N LYS A 569 31.62 22.28 8.56
CA LYS A 569 32.52 21.17 8.90
C LYS A 569 31.89 20.16 9.86
N VAL A 570 30.81 20.54 10.55
CA VAL A 570 30.09 19.65 11.47
C VAL A 570 28.92 19.02 10.73
N LYS A 571 29.17 17.83 10.18
CA LYS A 571 28.11 16.96 9.67
C LYS A 571 27.25 16.49 10.83
N THR A 572 25.95 16.57 10.66
CA THR A 572 25.01 15.98 11.60
C THR A 572 24.57 14.65 11.01
N ASP A 573 25.23 13.58 11.44
CA ASP A 573 24.83 12.22 11.09
C ASP A 573 23.97 11.65 12.20
N TRP A 574 23.04 10.76 11.83
CA TRP A 574 22.22 10.01 12.77
C TRP A 574 23.09 8.96 13.47
N ASP A 575 23.80 9.38 14.51
CA ASP A 575 24.66 8.49 15.29
C ASP A 575 23.78 7.66 16.25
N ARG A 576 23.35 6.46 15.78
CA ARG A 576 22.49 5.48 16.50
C ARG A 576 22.96 5.18 17.93
N ALA A 577 24.23 5.40 18.25
CA ALA A 577 24.81 5.07 19.56
C ALA A 577 24.69 6.20 20.61
N LYS A 578 24.34 7.43 20.23
CA LYS A 578 24.36 8.60 21.14
C LYS A 578 23.02 9.29 21.36
N SER A 579 22.01 8.97 20.56
CA SER A 579 20.72 9.65 20.65
C SER A 579 19.80 8.95 21.66
N ARG A 580 19.42 9.62 22.76
CA ARG A 580 18.29 9.20 23.65
C ARG A 580 16.98 9.03 22.85
N LYS A 581 16.93 9.68 21.69
CA LYS A 581 15.94 9.50 20.62
C LYS A 581 15.78 8.02 20.24
N THR A 582 16.80 7.15 20.30
CA THR A 582 16.67 5.73 19.88
C THR A 582 15.88 4.87 20.86
N GLN A 583 16.06 5.04 22.18
CA GLN A 583 15.30 4.26 23.18
C GLN A 583 13.86 4.74 23.30
N GLU A 584 13.66 6.06 23.37
CA GLU A 584 12.31 6.65 23.45
C GLU A 584 11.60 6.58 22.09
N GLN A 585 12.26 6.69 20.93
CA GLN A 585 11.62 6.44 19.63
C GLN A 585 11.37 4.97 19.38
N GLU A 586 12.15 4.02 19.87
CA GLU A 586 11.80 2.59 19.69
C GLU A 586 10.58 2.23 20.55
N GLU A 587 10.49 2.73 21.79
CA GLU A 587 9.33 2.53 22.67
C GLU A 587 8.09 3.31 22.19
N LEU A 588 8.23 4.60 21.85
CA LEU A 588 7.14 5.43 21.32
C LEU A 588 6.81 5.13 19.85
N SER A 589 7.72 4.61 19.03
CA SER A 589 7.38 4.06 17.70
C SER A 589 6.58 2.79 17.86
N PHE A 590 6.76 2.02 18.93
CA PHE A 590 5.96 0.81 19.15
C PHE A 590 4.54 1.15 19.61
N GLU A 591 4.37 2.23 20.38
CA GLU A 591 3.06 2.74 20.80
C GLU A 591 2.42 3.62 19.70
N ALA A 592 3.10 4.63 19.16
CA ALA A 592 2.59 5.48 18.09
C ALA A 592 2.52 4.79 16.71
N GLN A 593 3.18 3.63 16.50
CA GLN A 593 2.75 2.70 15.44
C GLN A 593 1.50 1.98 15.92
N ASN A 594 0.37 2.56 15.55
CA ASN A 594 -0.90 1.88 15.54
C ASN A 594 -1.46 1.45 16.91
N SER A 595 -0.91 1.77 18.10
CA SER A 595 -1.61 1.36 19.35
C SER A 595 -2.99 2.00 19.47
N ASP A 596 -3.13 3.24 18.98
CA ASP A 596 -4.40 3.97 18.96
C ASP A 596 -5.20 3.75 17.65
N VAL A 597 -4.59 3.15 16.63
CA VAL A 597 -5.31 2.63 15.43
C VAL A 597 -5.89 1.23 15.73
N LEU A 598 -5.21 0.45 16.58
CA LEU A 598 -5.63 -0.86 17.11
C LEU A 598 -6.85 -0.78 18.04
N GLN A 599 -7.29 0.43 18.39
CA GLN A 599 -8.50 0.69 19.20
C GLN A 599 -9.57 1.47 18.45
N SER A 600 -9.56 1.49 17.11
CA SER A 600 -10.80 1.87 16.44
C SER A 600 -11.89 0.82 16.76
N GLU A 601 -13.11 1.26 17.07
CA GLU A 601 -14.28 0.36 17.20
C GLU A 601 -14.53 -0.47 15.91
N LEU A 602 -13.84 -0.15 14.81
CA LEU A 602 -13.78 -0.93 13.57
C LEU A 602 -13.03 -2.26 13.73
N GLU A 603 -11.98 -2.33 14.56
CA GLU A 603 -11.20 -3.57 14.76
C GLU A 603 -11.76 -4.46 15.88
N ASN A 604 -12.33 -3.86 16.94
CA ASN A 604 -12.90 -4.63 18.06
C ASN A 604 -14.17 -5.43 17.67
N TRP A 605 -14.82 -5.09 16.55
CA TRP A 605 -16.05 -5.72 16.07
C TRP A 605 -15.84 -6.73 14.93
N SER A 606 -14.76 -6.63 14.13
CA SER A 606 -14.49 -7.64 13.08
C SER A 606 -14.19 -9.02 13.66
N ALA A 607 -13.87 -9.09 14.95
CA ALA A 607 -13.71 -10.32 15.71
C ALA A 607 -14.88 -10.62 16.66
N ARG A 608 -15.99 -9.87 16.62
CA ARG A 608 -17.14 -10.09 17.52
C ARG A 608 -18.50 -10.15 16.83
N ASP A 609 -18.69 -9.48 15.69
CA ASP A 609 -20.04 -9.32 15.12
C ASP A 609 -20.13 -9.68 13.62
N GLU A 610 -19.10 -10.35 13.09
CA GLU A 610 -19.19 -11.20 11.90
C GLU A 610 -18.69 -12.64 12.24
N LEU A 611 -18.99 -13.12 13.46
CA LEU A 611 -18.65 -14.45 13.97
C LEU A 611 -19.87 -15.26 14.41
#